data_AF-A0A4Y2QHD0-F1
#
_entry.id   AF-A0A4Y2QHD0-F1
#
_cell.length_a   1.000
_cell.length_b   1.000
_cell.length_c   1.000
_cell.angle_alpha   90.00
_cell.angle_beta   90.00
_cell.angle_gamma   90.00
#
_symmetry.space_group_name_H-M   'P 1'
#
loop_
_entity.id
_entity.type
_entity.pdbx_description
1 polymer ?
#
loop_
_entity_poly.entity_id
_entity_poly.type
_entity_poly.pdbx_seq_one_letter_code
_entity_poly.pdbx_strand_id
1 'polypeptide(L)'
;MFITWKTYCGKKDNVPRSEKGLGYDVIHFLCSCLKSTGHHIFFDRFFSIVLLMRDLFNAGQYSTGTIMLNRKFHPENIKEFKLKTAGKSKCFQCIETPDLTCIIWKDKKEITLVSTANKYTIESTKRRIGGNVASIPCPLTIRQYNKFMGGVDLTDQKRQYYDVARKTIGQLATPDSPRASRPSGLSTTRSEGKRQTSPFHQSIYQQNLRTKR
;
A
#
# COMPACT_ATOMS: atom_id res chain seq x y z
N MET A 1 -20.24 5.40 -5.15
CA MET A 1 -20.48 6.35 -4.06
C MET A 1 -19.14 6.71 -3.45
N PHE A 2 -18.80 8.00 -3.40
CA PHE A 2 -17.65 8.47 -2.62
C PHE A 2 -18.11 8.73 -1.19
N ILE A 3 -17.35 8.25 -0.22
CA ILE A 3 -17.71 8.40 1.20
C ILE A 3 -17.18 9.75 1.71
N THR A 4 -15.88 9.99 1.52
CA THR A 4 -15.19 11.21 1.91
C THR A 4 -14.10 11.54 0.90
N TRP A 5 -13.72 12.82 0.82
CA TRP A 5 -12.62 13.29 -0.02
C TRP A 5 -11.96 14.52 0.59
N LYS A 6 -10.73 14.80 0.20
CA LYS A 6 -10.00 16.02 0.57
C LYS A 6 -9.06 16.42 -0.56
N THR A 7 -9.11 17.68 -0.98
CA THR A 7 -8.20 18.21 -1.99
C THR A 7 -6.78 18.29 -1.45
N TYR A 8 -5.81 17.85 -2.24
CA TYR A 8 -4.41 18.11 -1.96
C TYR A 8 -4.04 19.51 -2.47
N CYS A 9 -3.68 20.42 -1.57
CA CYS A 9 -3.36 21.82 -1.90
C CYS A 9 -1.85 22.11 -2.06
N GLY A 10 -1.01 21.07 -2.11
CA GLY A 10 0.43 21.23 -2.24
C GLY A 10 1.08 21.90 -1.02
N LYS A 11 2.09 22.74 -1.26
CA LYS A 11 2.83 23.45 -0.20
C LYS A 11 1.98 24.51 0.53
N LYS A 12 0.87 24.96 -0.07
CA LYS A 12 -0.04 25.97 0.49
C LYS A 12 -1.15 25.34 1.35
N ASP A 13 -1.00 24.07 1.70
CA ASP A 13 -1.97 23.38 2.53
C ASP A 13 -1.83 23.86 3.98
N ASN A 14 -2.81 24.64 4.44
CA ASN A 14 -2.87 25.20 5.80
C ASN A 14 -3.36 24.18 6.84
N VAL A 15 -3.53 22.91 6.47
CA VAL A 15 -3.96 21.88 7.41
C VAL A 15 -2.78 21.53 8.32
N PRO A 16 -2.91 21.72 9.65
CA PRO A 16 -1.86 21.31 10.59
C PRO A 16 -1.61 19.81 10.45
N ARG A 17 -0.35 19.45 10.21
CA ARG A 17 0.09 18.07 10.00
C ARG A 17 0.56 17.49 11.32
N SER A 18 0.15 16.26 11.60
CA SER A 18 0.68 15.56 12.76
C SER A 18 2.12 15.12 12.49
N GLU A 19 2.86 14.88 13.57
CA GLU A 19 4.21 14.31 13.50
C GLU A 19 4.23 12.89 12.88
N LYS A 20 3.07 12.25 12.73
CA LYS A 20 2.91 10.92 12.11
C LYS A 20 2.96 10.96 10.58
N GLY A 21 2.89 12.15 9.99
CA GLY A 21 3.12 12.40 8.56
C GLY A 21 1.86 12.42 7.70
N LEU A 22 2.02 12.91 6.46
CA LEU A 22 0.94 13.21 5.52
C LEU A 22 0.00 12.01 5.24
N GLY A 23 0.57 10.84 4.96
CA GLY A 23 -0.21 9.66 4.61
C GLY A 23 -1.11 9.21 5.77
N TYR A 24 -0.61 9.30 7.00
CA TYR A 24 -1.37 9.00 8.21
C TYR A 24 -2.56 9.95 8.33
N ASP A 25 -2.32 11.26 8.28
CA ASP A 25 -3.36 12.28 8.49
C ASP A 25 -4.48 12.17 7.46
N VAL A 26 -4.13 11.90 6.20
CA VAL A 26 -5.10 11.75 5.12
C VAL A 26 -6.00 10.54 5.38
N ILE A 27 -5.45 9.34 5.63
CA ILE A 27 -6.27 8.14 5.84
C ILE A 27 -7.08 8.26 7.14
N HIS A 28 -6.48 8.77 8.21
CA HIS A 28 -7.18 8.95 9.47
C HIS A 28 -8.36 9.93 9.33
N PHE A 29 -8.20 11.01 8.56
CA PHE A 29 -9.30 11.92 8.23
C PHE A 29 -10.39 11.22 7.39
N LEU A 30 -10.02 10.54 6.31
CA LEU A 30 -10.97 9.88 5.41
C LEU A 30 -11.77 8.78 6.11
N CYS A 31 -11.12 8.04 7.01
CA CYS A 31 -11.71 6.92 7.74
C CYS A 31 -12.42 7.34 9.04
N SER A 32 -12.40 8.63 9.39
CA SER A 32 -13.00 9.12 10.64
C SER A 32 -14.50 8.85 10.74
N CYS A 33 -15.22 8.91 9.61
CA CYS A 33 -16.64 8.59 9.51
C CYS A 33 -16.94 7.07 9.53
N LEU A 34 -15.92 6.22 9.44
CA LEU A 34 -16.05 4.76 9.39
C LEU A 34 -15.61 4.09 10.70
N LYS A 35 -15.41 4.84 11.79
CA LYS A 35 -14.92 4.26 13.06
C LYS A 35 -15.93 3.27 13.65
N SER A 36 -15.44 2.22 14.31
CA SER A 36 -16.25 1.23 15.05
C SER A 36 -17.32 0.47 14.26
N THR A 37 -17.16 0.40 12.94
CA THR A 37 -18.13 -0.26 12.04
C THR A 37 -17.60 -1.58 11.47
N GLY A 38 -16.38 -2.00 11.81
CA GLY A 38 -15.79 -3.25 11.33
C GLY A 38 -15.39 -3.26 9.86
N HIS A 39 -15.32 -2.10 9.20
CA HIS A 39 -14.93 -2.02 7.78
C HIS A 39 -13.47 -2.44 7.56
N HIS A 40 -13.21 -3.04 6.40
CA HIS A 40 -11.87 -3.40 5.94
C HIS A 40 -11.39 -2.41 4.88
N ILE A 41 -10.39 -1.62 5.25
CA ILE A 41 -9.83 -0.54 4.45
C ILE A 41 -8.62 -1.06 3.66
N PHE A 42 -8.62 -0.82 2.35
CA PHE A 42 -7.50 -1.12 1.47
C PHE A 42 -6.89 0.19 0.98
N PHE A 43 -5.58 0.35 1.12
CA PHE A 43 -4.88 1.55 0.66
C PHE A 43 -3.59 1.22 -0.07
N ASP A 44 -3.18 2.16 -0.92
CA ASP A 44 -1.97 2.04 -1.71
C ASP A 44 -0.72 2.19 -0.84
N ARG A 45 0.38 1.68 -1.38
CA ARG A 45 1.74 1.73 -0.87
C ARG A 45 2.17 3.08 -0.31
N PHE A 46 1.71 4.19 -0.90
CA PHE A 46 2.06 5.52 -0.41
C PHE A 46 1.57 5.75 1.02
N PHE A 47 0.37 5.29 1.35
CA PHE A 47 -0.31 5.52 2.62
C PHE A 47 -0.05 4.41 3.66
N SER A 48 0.51 3.28 3.24
CA SER A 48 0.79 2.14 4.12
C SER A 48 1.89 2.45 5.14
N ILE A 49 1.46 2.74 6.38
CA ILE A 49 2.30 2.95 7.55
C ILE A 49 1.82 2.01 8.66
N VAL A 50 2.73 1.26 9.29
CA VAL A 50 2.37 0.27 10.32
C VAL A 50 1.65 0.92 11.51
N LEU A 51 2.10 2.11 11.94
CA LEU A 51 1.44 2.88 13.00
C LEU A 51 -0.02 3.22 12.68
N LEU A 52 -0.31 3.60 11.44
CA LEU A 52 -1.68 3.86 10.98
C LEU A 52 -2.55 2.61 11.10
N MET A 53 -2.04 1.45 10.70
CA MET A 53 -2.78 0.20 10.72
C MET A 53 -3.14 -0.23 12.15
N ARG A 54 -2.22 -0.03 13.08
CA ARG A 54 -2.46 -0.26 14.52
C ARG A 54 -3.54 0.68 15.06
N ASP A 55 -3.44 1.97 14.76
CA ASP A 55 -4.41 2.96 15.24
C ASP A 55 -5.82 2.72 14.64
N LEU A 56 -5.91 2.32 13.37
CA LEU A 56 -7.18 1.90 12.74
C LEU A 56 -7.76 0.65 13.39
N PHE A 57 -6.93 -0.34 13.69
CA PHE A 57 -7.36 -1.57 14.36
C PHE A 57 -7.94 -1.27 15.76
N ASN A 58 -7.26 -0.43 16.53
CA ASN A 58 -7.74 0.03 17.83
C ASN A 58 -9.06 0.82 17.72
N ALA A 59 -9.31 1.46 16.59
CA ALA A 59 -10.58 2.14 16.28
C ALA A 59 -11.68 1.20 15.72
N GLY A 60 -11.46 -0.12 15.75
CA GLY A 60 -12.41 -1.13 15.27
C GLY A 60 -12.49 -1.23 13.74
N GLN A 61 -11.39 -0.91 13.05
CA GLN A 61 -11.29 -0.95 11.59
C GLN A 61 -10.15 -1.85 11.15
N TYR A 62 -10.45 -2.76 10.22
CA TYR A 62 -9.43 -3.61 9.62
C TYR A 62 -8.74 -2.88 8.49
N SER A 63 -7.45 -3.17 8.25
CA SER A 63 -6.74 -2.55 7.15
C SER A 63 -5.77 -3.50 6.45
N THR A 64 -5.51 -3.25 5.17
CA THR A 64 -4.51 -3.98 4.38
C THR A 64 -3.87 -3.08 3.34
N GLY A 65 -2.54 -3.11 3.27
CA GLY A 65 -1.77 -2.26 2.36
C GLY A 65 -0.46 -2.90 1.94
N THR A 66 0.00 -2.59 0.73
CA THR A 66 1.36 -2.98 0.31
C THR A 66 2.38 -2.08 1.00
N ILE A 67 3.52 -2.61 1.42
CA ILE A 67 4.57 -1.83 2.07
C ILE A 67 5.84 -1.74 1.22
N MET A 68 6.58 -0.66 1.43
CA MET A 68 7.93 -0.50 0.91
C MET A 68 8.93 -0.82 2.00
N LEU A 69 9.63 -1.95 1.86
CA LEU A 69 10.62 -2.40 2.83
C LEU A 69 11.78 -1.41 3.04
N ASN A 70 12.04 -0.51 2.09
CA ASN A 70 13.07 0.53 2.22
C ASN A 70 12.58 1.79 2.97
N ARG A 71 11.32 1.87 3.40
CA ARG A 71 10.82 2.96 4.24
C ARG A 71 11.15 2.74 5.72
N LYS A 72 11.06 3.82 6.50
CA LYS A 72 11.25 3.80 7.96
C LYS A 72 10.18 2.92 8.63
N PHE A 73 10.46 2.46 9.85
CA PHE A 73 9.53 1.71 10.71
C PHE A 73 9.16 0.30 10.21
N HIS A 74 10.10 -0.36 9.55
CA HIS A 74 10.01 -1.78 9.19
C HIS A 74 11.17 -2.57 9.80
N PRO A 75 10.96 -3.84 10.19
CA PRO A 75 12.00 -4.66 10.79
C PRO A 75 13.04 -5.03 9.74
N GLU A 76 14.31 -5.00 10.12
CA GLU A 76 15.44 -5.32 9.23
C GLU A 76 15.38 -6.78 8.75
N ASN A 77 14.95 -7.69 9.62
CA ASN A 77 14.78 -9.12 9.33
C ASN A 77 13.89 -9.41 8.11
N ILE A 78 12.93 -8.52 7.80
CA ILE A 78 12.03 -8.68 6.64
C ILE A 78 12.74 -8.27 5.34
N LYS A 79 13.69 -7.32 5.40
CA LYS A 79 14.41 -6.82 4.23
C LYS A 79 15.35 -7.87 3.64
N GLU A 80 15.99 -8.64 4.51
CA GLU A 80 16.93 -9.71 4.14
C GLU A 80 16.21 -10.97 3.62
N PHE A 81 14.93 -11.13 3.97
CA PHE A 81 14.17 -12.28 3.53
C PHE A 81 13.83 -12.18 2.04
N LYS A 82 14.33 -13.15 1.26
CA LYS A 82 14.09 -13.28 -0.18
C LYS A 82 13.52 -14.65 -0.52
N LEU A 83 12.36 -14.66 -1.16
CA LEU A 83 11.75 -15.83 -1.76
C LEU A 83 12.48 -16.17 -3.05
N LYS A 84 12.88 -17.43 -3.20
CA LYS A 84 13.57 -17.91 -4.41
C LYS A 84 12.57 -18.19 -5.53
N THR A 85 11.48 -18.90 -5.23
CA THR A 85 10.54 -19.45 -6.21
C THR A 85 9.23 -18.65 -6.27
N ALA A 86 8.67 -18.48 -7.48
CA ALA A 86 7.33 -17.93 -7.66
C ALA A 86 6.25 -18.81 -7.02
N GLY A 87 5.16 -18.20 -6.56
CA GLY A 87 4.07 -18.85 -5.83
C GLY A 87 4.37 -19.12 -4.35
N LYS A 88 5.64 -19.03 -3.91
CA LYS A 88 5.95 -19.16 -2.49
C LYS A 88 5.54 -17.90 -1.73
N SER A 89 5.11 -18.09 -0.49
CA SER A 89 4.81 -17.01 0.46
C SER A 89 5.35 -17.35 1.84
N LYS A 90 5.55 -16.31 2.64
CA LYS A 90 5.87 -16.40 4.06
C LYS A 90 5.04 -15.36 4.80
N CYS A 91 4.57 -15.74 5.98
CA CYS A 91 3.90 -14.83 6.90
C CYS A 91 4.74 -14.67 8.16
N PHE A 92 4.76 -13.44 8.64
CA PHE A 92 5.43 -12.98 9.83
C PHE A 92 4.37 -12.31 10.71
N GLN A 93 4.40 -12.59 12.01
CA GLN A 93 3.49 -12.00 12.97
C GLN A 93 4.21 -10.93 13.78
N CYS A 94 3.66 -9.71 13.86
CA CYS A 94 4.22 -8.68 14.72
C CYS A 94 4.12 -9.09 16.20
N ILE A 95 5.21 -8.98 16.96
CA ILE A 95 5.25 -9.32 18.40
C ILE A 95 4.48 -8.28 19.22
N GLU A 96 4.72 -7.00 18.97
CA GLU A 96 4.09 -5.89 19.70
C GLU A 96 2.60 -5.73 19.38
N THR A 97 2.15 -6.24 18.23
CA THR A 97 0.77 -6.14 17.76
C THR A 97 0.39 -7.47 17.10
N PRO A 98 -0.03 -8.47 17.90
CA PRO A 98 -0.33 -9.83 17.42
C PRO A 98 -1.45 -9.93 16.38
N ASP A 99 -2.23 -8.88 16.16
CA ASP A 99 -3.23 -8.84 15.10
C ASP A 99 -2.66 -8.38 13.76
N LEU A 100 -1.44 -7.83 13.75
CA LEU A 100 -0.79 -7.29 12.55
C LEU A 100 0.17 -8.30 11.93
N THR A 101 -0.22 -8.82 10.77
CA THR A 101 0.57 -9.78 9.98
C THR A 101 1.29 -9.09 8.83
N CYS A 102 2.51 -9.53 8.55
CA CYS A 102 3.25 -9.17 7.35
C CYS A 102 3.41 -10.40 6.47
N ILE A 103 2.95 -10.30 5.22
CA ILE A 103 2.94 -11.38 4.24
C ILE A 103 3.84 -10.97 3.08
N ILE A 104 4.82 -11.82 2.77
CA ILE A 104 5.65 -11.71 1.58
C ILE A 104 5.23 -12.81 0.63
N TRP A 105 5.00 -12.47 -0.62
CA TRP A 105 4.71 -13.42 -1.69
C TRP A 105 5.46 -13.03 -2.95
N LYS A 106 5.95 -14.04 -3.66
CA LYS A 106 6.67 -13.84 -4.92
C LYS A 106 5.82 -14.32 -6.06
N ASP A 107 5.42 -13.40 -6.92
CA ASP A 107 4.88 -13.73 -8.23
C ASP A 107 5.98 -13.64 -9.30
N LYS A 108 5.92 -12.63 -10.18
CA LYS A 108 7.08 -12.19 -10.98
C LYS A 108 8.07 -11.39 -10.13
N LYS A 109 7.53 -10.54 -9.26
CA LYS A 109 8.27 -9.74 -8.28
C LYS A 109 7.76 -10.08 -6.89
N GLU A 110 8.60 -9.84 -5.90
CA GLU A 110 8.19 -9.93 -4.51
C GLU A 110 7.30 -8.75 -4.16
N ILE A 111 6.21 -9.05 -3.47
CA ILE A 111 5.28 -8.08 -2.92
C ILE A 111 5.20 -8.36 -1.43
N THR A 112 5.30 -7.30 -0.64
CA THR A 112 5.08 -7.34 0.79
C THR A 112 3.81 -6.58 1.13
N LEU A 113 2.93 -7.25 1.87
CA LEU A 113 1.67 -6.73 2.36
C LEU A 113 1.65 -6.79 3.88
N VAL A 114 1.03 -5.80 4.49
CA VAL A 114 0.67 -5.83 5.91
C VAL A 114 -0.85 -5.87 6.01
N SER A 115 -1.38 -6.59 6.99
CA SER A 115 -2.82 -6.74 7.22
C SER A 115 -3.14 -6.91 8.70
N THR A 116 -4.28 -6.36 9.13
CA THR A 116 -4.85 -6.59 10.47
C THR A 116 -6.12 -7.45 10.45
N ALA A 117 -6.56 -7.91 9.27
CA ALA A 117 -7.88 -8.54 9.09
C ALA A 117 -7.83 -10.06 9.06
N ASN A 118 -6.83 -10.62 8.38
CA ASN A 118 -6.88 -11.99 7.91
C ASN A 118 -5.88 -12.89 8.61
N LYS A 119 -6.33 -14.11 8.92
CA LYS A 119 -5.45 -15.23 9.18
C LYS A 119 -4.65 -15.57 7.92
N TYR A 120 -3.42 -16.04 8.10
CA TYR A 120 -2.60 -16.48 6.98
C TYR A 120 -3.15 -17.81 6.42
N THR A 121 -3.85 -17.70 5.30
CA THR A 121 -4.39 -18.83 4.56
C THR A 121 -3.88 -18.78 3.12
N ILE A 122 -3.46 -19.93 2.60
CA ILE A 122 -3.01 -20.08 1.21
C ILE A 122 -4.20 -20.58 0.38
N GLU A 123 -4.51 -19.86 -0.69
CA GLU A 123 -5.45 -20.27 -1.73
C GLU A 123 -4.71 -20.45 -3.06
N SER A 124 -5.46 -20.67 -4.14
CA SER A 124 -4.94 -20.66 -5.50
C SER A 124 -5.43 -19.43 -6.28
N THR A 125 -4.58 -18.93 -7.17
CA THR A 125 -4.96 -17.89 -8.15
C THR A 125 -4.50 -18.30 -9.55
N LYS A 126 -5.24 -17.87 -10.57
CA LYS A 126 -4.90 -18.13 -11.96
C LYS A 126 -3.85 -17.12 -12.43
N ARG A 127 -2.73 -17.61 -12.94
CA ARG A 127 -1.66 -16.81 -13.53
C ARG A 127 -1.43 -17.22 -14.97
N ARG A 128 -1.35 -16.24 -15.85
CA ARG A 128 -0.89 -16.47 -17.23
C ARG A 128 0.64 -16.52 -17.28
N ILE A 129 1.17 -17.60 -17.82
CA ILE A 129 2.61 -17.84 -18.05
C ILE A 129 2.76 -18.12 -19.54
N GLY A 130 3.15 -17.09 -20.30
CA GLY A 130 3.16 -17.16 -21.77
C GLY A 130 1.75 -17.36 -22.34
N GLY A 131 1.59 -18.41 -23.15
CA GLY A 131 0.29 -18.83 -23.70
C GLY A 131 -0.61 -19.55 -22.71
N ASN A 132 -0.06 -20.12 -21.62
CA ASN A 132 -0.78 -21.02 -20.73
C ASN A 132 -1.29 -20.32 -19.47
N VAL A 133 -2.38 -20.84 -18.90
CA VAL A 133 -2.91 -20.41 -17.60
C VAL A 133 -2.61 -21.49 -16.58
N ALA A 134 -1.79 -21.16 -15.58
CA ALA A 134 -1.41 -22.03 -14.48
C ALA A 134 -2.10 -21.58 -13.18
N SER A 135 -2.42 -22.55 -12.32
CA SER A 135 -2.87 -22.29 -10.95
C SER A 135 -1.65 -22.18 -10.04
N ILE A 136 -1.49 -21.06 -9.34
CA ILE A 136 -0.38 -20.86 -8.40
C ILE A 136 -0.89 -20.62 -6.98
N PRO A 137 -0.17 -21.09 -5.95
CA PRO A 137 -0.51 -20.77 -4.58
C PRO A 137 -0.34 -19.27 -4.30
N CYS A 138 -1.33 -18.68 -3.64
CA CYS A 138 -1.43 -17.27 -3.34
C CYS A 138 -2.13 -17.08 -1.99
N PRO A 139 -1.55 -16.29 -1.06
CA PRO A 139 -2.25 -15.95 0.18
C PRO A 139 -3.58 -15.24 -0.07
N LEU A 140 -4.59 -15.56 0.74
CA LEU A 140 -5.93 -14.96 0.69
C LEU A 140 -5.87 -13.43 0.78
N THR A 141 -5.01 -12.89 1.65
CA THR A 141 -4.82 -11.45 1.82
C THR A 141 -4.41 -10.74 0.54
N ILE A 142 -3.59 -11.39 -0.30
CA ILE A 142 -3.16 -10.84 -1.60
C ILE A 142 -4.31 -10.84 -2.59
N ARG A 143 -5.09 -11.92 -2.61
CA ARG A 143 -6.28 -12.03 -3.46
C ARG A 143 -7.31 -10.97 -3.09
N GLN A 144 -7.58 -10.77 -1.81
CA GLN A 144 -8.48 -9.72 -1.33
C GLN A 144 -7.97 -8.33 -1.66
N TYR A 145 -6.67 -8.06 -1.42
CA TYR A 145 -6.07 -6.78 -1.78
C TYR A 145 -6.27 -6.46 -3.27
N ASN A 146 -5.94 -7.41 -4.16
CA ASN A 146 -6.13 -7.23 -5.60
C ASN A 146 -7.61 -7.05 -5.99
N LYS A 147 -8.54 -7.68 -5.26
CA LYS A 147 -9.98 -7.56 -5.51
C LYS A 147 -10.51 -6.16 -5.15
N PHE A 148 -10.06 -5.56 -4.05
CA PHE A 148 -10.68 -4.36 -3.49
C PHE A 148 -9.90 -3.06 -3.75
N MET A 149 -8.60 -3.12 -4.04
CA MET A 149 -7.77 -1.93 -4.27
C MET A 149 -8.18 -1.07 -5.46
N GLY A 150 -8.83 -1.64 -6.48
CA GLY A 150 -9.19 -0.94 -7.71
C GLY A 150 -10.42 -0.03 -7.61
N GLY A 151 -11.04 0.12 -6.44
CA GLY A 151 -12.29 0.89 -6.29
C GLY A 151 -12.14 2.37 -6.68
N VAL A 152 -11.03 2.99 -6.29
CA VAL A 152 -10.75 4.41 -6.61
C VAL A 152 -10.47 4.57 -8.10
N ASP A 153 -9.58 3.74 -8.66
CA ASP A 153 -9.20 3.78 -10.08
C ASP A 153 -10.39 3.50 -11.00
N LEU A 154 -11.26 2.55 -10.65
CA LEU A 154 -12.49 2.26 -11.40
C LEU A 154 -13.43 3.46 -11.41
N THR A 155 -13.49 4.21 -10.30
CA THR A 155 -14.34 5.40 -10.23
C THR A 155 -13.76 6.55 -11.05
N ASP A 156 -12.44 6.72 -11.04
CA ASP A 156 -11.75 7.68 -11.92
C ASP A 156 -11.94 7.33 -13.39
N GLN A 157 -11.83 6.05 -13.74
CA GLN A 157 -12.07 5.56 -15.10
C GLN A 157 -13.50 5.87 -15.56
N LYS A 158 -14.50 5.61 -14.72
CA LYS A 158 -15.90 5.95 -15.03
C LYS A 158 -16.10 7.45 -15.19
N ARG A 159 -15.44 8.26 -14.36
CA ARG A 159 -15.48 9.73 -14.48
C ARG A 159 -14.93 10.19 -15.84
N GLN A 160 -13.84 9.59 -16.32
CA GLN A 160 -13.25 9.96 -17.61
C GLN A 160 -14.18 9.64 -18.80
N TYR A 161 -14.94 8.54 -18.74
CA TYR A 161 -15.89 8.19 -19.81
C TYR A 161 -17.10 9.14 -19.91
N TYR A 162 -17.49 9.76 -18.79
CA TYR A 162 -18.64 10.66 -18.70
C TYR A 162 -18.19 12.08 -18.28
N ASP A 163 -17.06 12.53 -18.79
CA ASP A 163 -16.52 13.83 -18.42
C ASP A 163 -17.33 14.98 -19.05
N VAL A 164 -17.74 15.93 -18.22
CA VAL A 164 -18.45 17.15 -18.60
C VAL A 164 -17.54 18.39 -18.51
N ALA A 165 -16.25 18.20 -18.18
CA ALA A 165 -15.29 19.27 -18.07
C ALA A 165 -15.11 19.99 -19.43
N ARG A 166 -15.10 21.33 -19.37
CA ARG A 166 -14.82 22.19 -20.52
C ARG A 166 -13.43 22.80 -20.40
N LYS A 167 -12.76 22.99 -21.55
CA LYS A 167 -11.46 23.65 -21.61
C LYS A 167 -11.55 25.05 -20.99
N THR A 168 -10.57 25.39 -20.17
CA THR A 168 -10.43 26.73 -19.56
C THR A 168 -9.22 27.46 -20.16
N ILE A 169 -9.14 28.77 -19.91
CA ILE A 169 -8.23 29.72 -20.56
C ILE A 169 -6.73 29.32 -20.47
N GLY A 170 -6.35 28.49 -19.49
CA GLY A 170 -4.98 27.97 -19.34
C GLY A 170 -4.63 26.73 -20.18
N GLN A 171 -5.55 26.19 -20.98
CA GLN A 171 -5.36 24.98 -21.81
C GLN A 171 -5.42 25.27 -23.32
N LEU A 172 -5.13 26.50 -23.75
CA LEU A 172 -4.95 26.80 -25.18
C LEU A 172 -3.75 26.01 -25.71
N ALA A 173 -4.00 25.19 -26.72
CA ALA A 173 -3.07 24.23 -27.28
C ALA A 173 -1.77 24.90 -27.75
N THR A 174 -0.63 24.42 -27.27
CA THR A 174 0.60 24.48 -28.07
C THR A 174 0.40 23.59 -29.29
N PRO A 175 0.65 24.06 -30.53
CA PRO A 175 0.45 23.26 -31.73
C PRO A 175 1.40 22.05 -31.71
N ASP A 176 0.85 20.87 -31.96
CA ASP A 176 1.51 19.59 -32.29
C ASP A 176 2.96 19.40 -31.84
N SER A 177 3.15 18.77 -30.68
CA SER A 177 4.41 18.08 -30.38
C SER A 177 4.32 16.64 -30.90
N PRO A 178 5.26 16.18 -31.76
CA PRO A 178 5.34 14.78 -32.14
C PRO A 178 5.56 13.90 -30.89
N ARG A 179 5.06 12.67 -30.97
CA ARG A 179 5.20 11.58 -29.99
C ARG A 179 6.67 11.46 -29.54
N ALA A 180 7.02 12.07 -28.41
CA ALA A 180 8.37 12.04 -27.88
C ALA A 180 8.68 10.65 -27.28
N SER A 181 9.62 9.97 -27.94
CA SER A 181 10.40 8.85 -27.42
C SER A 181 11.09 9.24 -26.10
N ARG A 182 11.20 8.26 -25.18
CA ARG A 182 11.91 8.41 -23.90
C ARG A 182 13.40 8.68 -24.12
N PRO A 183 13.99 9.74 -23.55
CA PRO A 183 15.43 9.82 -23.39
C PRO A 183 15.87 9.14 -22.09
N SER A 184 16.93 8.36 -22.24
CA SER A 184 17.77 7.77 -21.20
C SER A 184 18.67 8.80 -20.54
N GLY A 185 18.76 8.74 -19.20
CA GLY A 185 19.89 9.21 -18.41
C GLY A 185 19.89 10.70 -18.02
N LEU A 186 19.83 10.98 -16.71
CA LEU A 186 20.72 11.96 -16.09
C LEU A 186 20.80 11.73 -14.57
N SER A 187 22.04 11.69 -14.10
CA SER A 187 22.47 11.58 -12.70
C SER A 187 22.19 12.86 -11.91
N THR A 188 21.76 12.72 -10.66
CA THR A 188 21.82 13.79 -9.67
C THR A 188 22.50 13.30 -8.40
N THR A 189 23.49 14.08 -7.99
CA THR A 189 24.41 13.90 -6.88
C THR A 189 23.69 14.00 -5.52
N ARG A 190 24.20 13.23 -4.56
CA ARG A 190 23.69 13.07 -3.19
C ARG A 190 24.41 14.04 -2.26
N SER A 191 23.68 14.99 -1.67
CA SER A 191 24.15 15.73 -0.49
C SER A 191 23.77 14.97 0.78
N GLU A 192 24.77 14.56 1.55
CA GLU A 192 24.61 13.86 2.82
C GLU A 192 24.18 14.82 3.94
N GLY A 193 22.96 14.65 4.44
CA GLY A 193 22.51 15.22 5.71
C GLY A 193 22.34 14.11 6.73
N LYS A 194 23.26 14.03 7.71
CA LYS A 194 23.15 13.17 8.89
C LYS A 194 21.81 13.45 9.59
N ARG A 195 21.00 12.42 9.85
CA ARG A 195 19.76 12.55 10.64
C ARG A 195 19.77 11.57 11.80
N GLN A 196 19.74 12.14 13.00
CA GLN A 196 19.53 11.49 14.28
C GLN A 196 18.26 10.62 14.25
N THR A 197 18.37 9.42 14.80
CA THR A 197 17.29 8.45 14.97
C THR A 197 16.53 8.76 16.27
N SER A 198 15.22 9.00 16.14
CA SER A 198 14.27 9.08 17.27
C SER A 198 14.03 7.67 17.87
N PRO A 199 13.81 7.53 19.20
CA PRO A 199 13.94 6.26 19.92
C PRO A 199 12.79 5.23 19.74
N PHE A 200 11.88 5.41 18.77
CA PHE A 200 10.81 4.43 18.50
C PHE A 200 11.25 3.36 17.48
N HIS A 201 12.11 2.44 17.93
CA HIS A 201 12.58 1.21 17.27
C HIS A 201 12.13 0.04 18.17
N GLN A 202 11.59 -1.12 17.79
CA GLN A 202 11.57 -1.94 16.57
C GLN A 202 10.40 -2.93 16.75
N SER A 203 9.39 -2.92 15.89
CA SER A 203 8.41 -4.02 15.86
C SER A 203 9.11 -5.27 15.33
N ILE A 204 9.52 -6.19 16.21
CA ILE A 204 10.11 -7.47 15.82
C ILE A 204 8.96 -8.37 15.37
N TYR A 205 9.11 -9.05 14.23
CA TYR A 205 8.14 -10.06 13.79
C TYR A 205 8.68 -11.47 14.03
N GLN A 206 7.86 -12.37 14.57
CA GLN A 206 8.18 -13.79 14.66
C GLN A 206 7.84 -14.52 13.35
N GLN A 207 8.70 -15.45 12.97
CA GLN A 207 8.32 -16.50 12.03
C GLN A 207 7.49 -17.55 12.77
N ASN A 208 6.46 -18.07 12.08
CA ASN A 208 5.69 -19.30 12.35
C ASN A 208 4.28 -19.10 12.91
N LEU A 209 3.28 -19.32 12.05
CA LEU A 209 2.10 -20.07 12.48
C LEU A 209 2.50 -21.55 12.38
N ARG A 210 2.89 -22.15 13.51
CA ARG A 210 2.89 -23.61 13.64
C ARG A 210 1.44 -24.06 13.46
N THR A 211 1.19 -24.85 12.42
CA THR A 211 0.00 -25.69 12.31
C THR A 211 -0.05 -26.56 13.57
N LYS A 212 -0.88 -26.18 14.55
CA LYS A 212 -1.16 -27.07 15.69
C LYS A 212 -2.06 -28.18 15.16
N ARG A 213 -1.50 -29.40 15.11
CA ARG A 213 -2.25 -30.64 15.23
C ARG A 213 -2.72 -30.78 16.68
#